data_AF-A0A2E7TNP0-F1
#
_entry.id   AF-A0A2E7TNP0-F1
#
_cell.length_a   1.000
_cell.length_b   1.000
_cell.length_c   1.000
_cell.angle_alpha   90.00
_cell.angle_beta   90.00
_cell.angle_gamma   90.00
#
_symmetry.space_group_name_H-M   'P 1'
#
loop_
_entity.id
_entity.type
_entity.pdbx_description
1 polymer ?
#
loop_
_entity_poly.entity_id
_entity_poly.type
_entity_poly.pdbx_seq_one_letter_code
_entity_poly.pdbx_strand_id
1 'polypeptide(L)'
;MQKINLKKDRKAAYLYVFLGGLFVAFLVVCNLIANKFVAVSTFFREEPFILSAGILPYPITFLITDLLSEFYGRKRTAIVIFTGFIASILIIAILKLGALFPSIEESPVSSETYAIVFGNSWRVIGASMIAYIMAQLIDVQLYEFWKK
;
A
#
# COMPACT_ATOMS: atom_id res chain seq x y z
N MET A 1 6.64 27.41 -27.16
CA MET A 1 6.92 25.95 -27.18
C MET A 1 8.20 25.70 -26.38
N GLN A 2 8.08 25.16 -25.16
CA GLN A 2 9.25 24.77 -24.35
C GLN A 2 9.99 23.64 -25.06
N LYS A 3 11.31 23.79 -25.26
CA LYS A 3 12.18 22.74 -25.80
C LYS A 3 12.18 21.54 -24.84
N ILE A 4 11.50 20.47 -25.25
CA ILE A 4 11.50 19.17 -24.56
C ILE A 4 12.94 18.66 -24.50
N ASN A 5 13.52 18.56 -23.30
CA ASN A 5 14.86 18.01 -23.13
C ASN A 5 14.74 16.50 -22.96
N LEU A 6 14.76 15.80 -24.10
CA LEU A 6 14.52 14.36 -24.21
C LEU A 6 15.34 13.50 -23.23
N LYS A 7 16.57 13.90 -22.87
CA LYS A 7 17.40 13.16 -21.89
C LYS A 7 16.96 13.37 -20.45
N LYS A 8 16.58 14.60 -20.08
CA LYS A 8 16.07 14.93 -18.73
C LYS A 8 14.69 14.29 -18.51
N ASP A 9 13.84 14.31 -19.52
CA ASP A 9 12.50 13.74 -19.48
C ASP A 9 12.53 12.21 -19.37
N ARG A 10 13.51 11.54 -20.01
CA ARG A 10 13.68 10.09 -19.89
C ARG A 10 14.10 9.68 -18.47
N LYS A 11 15.06 10.38 -17.86
CA LYS A 11 15.49 10.11 -16.47
C LYS A 11 14.33 10.33 -15.49
N ALA A 12 13.55 11.38 -15.68
CA ALA A 12 12.37 11.64 -14.87
C ALA A 12 11.32 10.52 -15.02
N ALA A 13 11.09 10.01 -16.24
CA ALA A 13 10.20 8.87 -16.44
C ALA A 13 10.68 7.59 -15.75
N TYR A 14 11.98 7.27 -15.84
CA TYR A 14 12.55 6.11 -15.14
C TYR A 14 12.40 6.21 -13.63
N LEU A 15 12.71 7.38 -13.05
CA LEU A 15 12.56 7.60 -11.61
C LEU A 15 11.09 7.50 -11.17
N TYR A 16 10.15 8.00 -11.99
CA TYR A 16 8.72 7.88 -11.73
C TYR A 16 8.27 6.41 -11.67
N VAL A 17 8.67 5.62 -12.66
CA VAL A 17 8.33 4.18 -12.70
C VAL A 17 9.00 3.43 -11.56
N PHE A 18 10.26 3.75 -11.24
CA PHE A 18 10.99 3.14 -10.14
C PHE A 18 10.33 3.41 -8.79
N LEU A 19 10.06 4.69 -8.48
CA LEU A 19 9.38 5.09 -7.24
C LEU A 19 7.95 4.51 -7.19
N GLY A 20 7.23 4.52 -8.31
CA GLY A 20 5.90 3.93 -8.40
C GLY A 20 5.90 2.43 -8.13
N GLY A 21 6.82 1.68 -8.75
CA GLY A 21 6.98 0.25 -8.51
C GLY A 21 7.36 -0.06 -7.06
N LEU A 22 8.27 0.74 -6.49
CA LEU A 22 8.69 0.61 -5.09
C LEU A 22 7.51 0.88 -4.13
N PHE A 23 6.72 1.92 -4.41
CA PHE A 23 5.51 2.22 -3.65
C PHE A 23 4.53 1.04 -3.66
N VAL A 24 4.24 0.47 -4.83
CA VAL A 24 3.31 -0.67 -4.95
C VAL A 24 3.85 -1.88 -4.18
N ALA A 25 5.15 -2.18 -4.28
CA ALA A 25 5.75 -3.29 -3.55
C ALA A 25 5.60 -3.11 -2.02
N PHE A 26 5.91 -1.93 -1.48
CA PHE A 26 5.76 -1.66 -0.05
C PHE A 26 4.30 -1.66 0.39
N LEU A 27 3.39 -1.10 -0.40
CA LEU A 27 1.95 -1.10 -0.12
C LEU A 27 1.41 -2.54 -0.02
N VAL A 28 1.80 -3.41 -0.95
CA VAL A 28 1.44 -4.82 -0.95
C VAL A 28 1.98 -5.53 0.28
N VAL A 29 3.26 -5.37 0.59
CA VAL A 29 3.88 -5.99 1.77
C VAL A 29 3.18 -5.52 3.04
N CYS A 30 2.91 -4.21 3.16
CA CYS A 30 2.16 -3.61 4.26
C CYS A 30 0.83 -4.33 4.50
N ASN A 31 0.04 -4.53 3.44
CA ASN A 31 -1.26 -5.18 3.51
C ASN A 31 -1.17 -6.67 3.90
N LEU A 32 -0.13 -7.38 3.48
CA LEU A 32 0.04 -8.81 3.79
C LEU A 32 0.51 -9.03 5.24
N ILE A 33 1.40 -8.19 5.75
CA ILE A 33 1.93 -8.32 7.11
C ILE A 33 1.05 -7.64 8.16
N ALA A 34 0.01 -6.90 7.75
CA ALA A 34 -0.84 -6.12 8.65
C ALA A 34 -1.47 -6.94 9.79
N ASN A 35 -1.71 -8.24 9.56
CA ASN A 35 -2.29 -9.14 10.56
C ASN A 35 -1.27 -9.67 11.59
N LYS A 36 0.03 -9.43 11.37
CA LYS A 36 1.06 -9.80 12.33
C LYS A 36 1.23 -8.66 13.33
N PHE A 37 0.93 -8.91 14.59
CA PHE A 37 1.20 -7.96 15.67
C PHE A 37 2.54 -8.29 16.33
N VAL A 38 3.31 -7.24 16.63
CA VAL A 38 4.62 -7.31 17.27
C VAL A 38 4.59 -6.51 18.57
N ALA A 39 5.24 -7.07 19.58
CA ALA A 39 5.46 -6.40 20.86
C ALA A 39 6.79 -5.61 20.76
N VAL A 40 6.72 -4.30 20.92
CA VAL A 40 7.89 -3.41 20.91
C VAL A 40 8.11 -2.89 22.32
N SER A 41 9.21 -3.30 22.94
CA SER A 41 9.65 -2.78 24.24
C SER A 41 10.33 -1.41 24.06
N THR A 42 10.00 -0.44 24.90
CA THR A 42 10.55 0.91 24.86
C THR A 42 11.28 1.22 26.16
N PHE A 43 12.36 1.99 26.12
CA PHE A 43 13.11 2.40 27.33
C PHE A 43 12.29 3.18 28.38
N PHE A 44 11.14 3.74 28.00
CA PHE A 44 10.32 4.61 28.85
C PHE A 44 9.14 3.89 29.53
N ARG A 45 8.89 2.61 29.22
CA ARG A 45 7.74 1.86 29.77
C ARG A 45 8.07 0.37 29.90
N GLU A 46 7.68 -0.22 31.02
CA GLU A 46 7.87 -1.66 31.29
C GLU A 46 6.98 -2.54 30.39
N GLU A 47 5.75 -2.09 30.10
CA GLU A 47 4.82 -2.82 29.22
C GLU A 47 5.08 -2.55 27.73
N PRO A 48 5.20 -3.61 26.89
CA PRO A 48 5.48 -3.46 25.47
C PRO A 48 4.28 -2.93 24.69
N PHE A 49 4.54 -2.12 23.67
CA PHE A 49 3.51 -1.67 22.74
C PHE A 49 3.17 -2.79 21.75
N ILE A 50 1.87 -3.09 21.63
CA ILE A 50 1.36 -4.02 20.62
C ILE A 50 1.06 -3.21 19.36
N LEU A 51 1.84 -3.43 18.31
CA LEU A 51 1.70 -2.74 17.03
C LEU A 51 1.56 -3.75 15.89
N SER A 52 0.82 -3.39 14.85
CA SER A 52 0.85 -4.16 13.61
C SER A 52 2.22 -4.02 12.95
N ALA A 53 2.81 -5.12 12.50
CA ALA A 53 4.03 -5.14 11.69
C ALA A 53 3.85 -4.39 10.37
N GLY A 54 2.60 -4.16 9.92
CA GLY A 54 2.26 -3.31 8.78
C GLY A 54 2.70 -1.86 8.96
N ILE A 55 3.08 -1.42 10.16
CA ILE A 55 3.64 -0.08 10.35
C ILE A 55 5.07 0.05 9.81
N LEU A 56 5.80 -1.05 9.61
CA LEU A 56 7.20 -1.01 9.16
C LEU A 56 7.38 -0.43 7.75
N PRO A 57 6.58 -0.82 6.73
CA PRO A 57 6.68 -0.26 5.39
C PRO A 57 6.11 1.16 5.29
N TYR A 58 5.26 1.55 6.24
CA TYR A 58 4.43 2.76 6.13
C TYR A 58 5.25 4.06 5.98
N PRO A 59 6.31 4.32 6.78
CA PRO A 59 7.16 5.51 6.60
C PRO A 59 7.78 5.60 5.21
N ILE A 60 8.13 4.46 4.62
CA ILE A 60 8.73 4.40 3.28
C ILE A 60 7.67 4.72 2.22
N THR A 61 6.46 4.17 2.35
CA THR A 61 5.36 4.50 1.43
C THR A 61 5.03 5.99 1.45
N PHE A 62 5.00 6.61 2.63
CA PHE A 62 4.74 8.04 2.80
C PHE A 62 5.84 8.90 2.17
N LEU A 63 7.11 8.56 2.43
CA LEU A 63 8.25 9.25 1.82
C LEU A 63 8.20 9.18 0.28
N ILE A 64 7.88 8.01 -0.28
CA ILE A 64 7.77 7.84 -1.73
C ILE A 64 6.61 8.66 -2.30
N THR A 65 5.45 8.68 -1.64
CA THR A 65 4.31 9.51 -2.10
C THR A 65 4.61 11.00 -2.05
N ASP A 66 5.33 11.46 -1.03
CA ASP A 66 5.76 12.85 -0.91
C ASP A 66 6.69 13.23 -2.07
N LEU A 67 7.74 12.44 -2.30
CA LEU A 67 8.66 12.65 -3.43
C LEU A 67 7.94 12.62 -4.78
N LEU A 68 7.00 11.68 -4.98
CA LEU A 68 6.19 11.63 -6.19
C LEU A 68 5.34 12.90 -6.35
N SER A 69 4.71 13.38 -5.27
CA SER A 69 3.85 14.56 -5.31
C SER A 69 4.65 15.84 -5.58
N GLU A 70 5.86 15.95 -5.04
CA GLU A 70 6.74 17.10 -5.20
C GLU A 70 7.33 17.18 -6.63
N PHE A 71 7.86 16.05 -7.15
CA PHE A 71 8.51 16.06 -8.46
C PHE A 71 7.56 15.89 -9.65
N TYR A 72 6.43 15.20 -9.48
CA TYR A 72 5.55 14.81 -10.59
C TYR A 72 4.11 15.35 -10.45
N GLY A 73 3.79 15.96 -9.30
CA GLY A 73 2.49 16.56 -9.03
C GLY A 73 1.43 15.55 -8.60
N ARG A 74 0.42 16.07 -7.90
CA ARG A 74 -0.66 15.27 -7.27
C ARG A 74 -1.37 14.31 -8.22
N LYS A 75 -1.65 14.73 -9.46
CA LYS A 75 -2.36 13.88 -10.45
C LYS A 75 -1.59 12.59 -10.78
N ARG A 76 -0.26 12.67 -10.94
CA ARG A 76 0.57 11.51 -11.27
C ARG A 76 0.79 10.61 -10.06
N THR A 77 0.88 11.19 -8.87
CA THR A 77 0.93 10.43 -7.60
C THR A 77 -0.37 9.66 -7.36
N ALA A 78 -1.53 10.29 -7.62
CA ALA A 78 -2.82 9.62 -7.50
C ALA A 78 -2.92 8.38 -8.41
N ILE A 79 -2.37 8.42 -9.62
CA ILE A 79 -2.30 7.26 -10.52
C ILE A 79 -1.48 6.12 -9.90
N VAL A 80 -0.32 6.41 -9.31
CA VAL A 80 0.53 5.41 -8.63
C VAL A 80 -0.21 4.78 -7.44
N ILE A 81 -0.84 5.62 -6.61
CA ILE A 81 -1.62 5.18 -5.46
C ILE A 81 -2.76 4.26 -5.90
N PHE A 82 -3.53 4.69 -6.91
CA PHE A 82 -4.63 3.91 -7.47
C PHE A 82 -4.16 2.58 -8.08
N THR A 83 -3.02 2.60 -8.77
CA THR A 83 -2.38 1.39 -9.30
C THR A 83 -2.03 0.41 -8.18
N GLY A 84 -1.52 0.92 -7.04
CA GLY A 84 -1.26 0.11 -5.85
C GLY A 84 -2.53 -0.51 -5.24
N PHE A 85 -3.64 0.22 -5.24
CA PHE A 85 -4.93 -0.33 -4.81
C PHE A 85 -5.41 -1.44 -5.74
N ILE A 86 -5.36 -1.23 -7.06
CA ILE A 86 -5.71 -2.28 -8.04
C ILE A 86 -4.83 -3.52 -7.83
N ALA A 87 -3.51 -3.34 -7.67
CA ALA A 87 -2.60 -4.44 -7.39
C ALA A 87 -2.98 -5.20 -6.10
N SER A 88 -3.38 -4.49 -5.05
CA SER A 88 -3.84 -5.10 -3.79
C SER A 88 -5.13 -5.93 -3.97
N ILE A 89 -6.08 -5.47 -4.79
CA ILE A 89 -7.29 -6.22 -5.13
C ILE A 89 -6.93 -7.51 -5.89
N LEU A 90 -6.04 -7.41 -6.88
CA LEU A 90 -5.59 -8.58 -7.65
C LEU A 90 -4.91 -9.61 -6.74
N ILE A 91 -4.12 -9.16 -5.77
CA ILE A 91 -3.48 -10.05 -4.80
C ILE A 91 -4.51 -10.76 -3.93
N ILE A 92 -5.55 -10.07 -3.43
CA ILE A 92 -6.64 -10.75 -2.71
C ILE A 92 -7.30 -11.79 -3.59
N ALA A 93 -7.57 -11.46 -4.87
CA ALA A 93 -8.19 -12.41 -5.78
C ALA A 93 -7.32 -13.66 -5.96
N ILE A 94 -6.02 -13.50 -6.15
CA ILE A 94 -5.06 -14.60 -6.27
C ILE A 94 -4.96 -15.40 -4.96
N LEU A 95 -4.90 -14.73 -3.80
CA LEU A 95 -4.88 -15.41 -2.51
C LEU A 95 -6.15 -16.24 -2.26
N LYS A 96 -7.31 -15.71 -2.67
CA LYS A 96 -8.59 -16.43 -2.62
C LYS A 96 -8.61 -17.62 -3.57
N LEU A 97 -8.09 -17.49 -4.79
CA LEU A 97 -7.94 -18.61 -5.72
C LEU A 97 -7.05 -19.71 -5.13
N GLY A 98 -5.95 -19.34 -4.46
CA GLY A 98 -5.09 -20.29 -3.76
C GLY A 98 -5.79 -21.02 -2.61
N ALA A 99 -6.74 -20.37 -1.94
CA ALA A 99 -7.53 -20.98 -0.86
C ALA A 99 -8.61 -21.98 -1.34
N LEU A 100 -8.94 -22.00 -2.64
CA LEU A 100 -9.98 -22.90 -3.17
C LEU A 100 -9.55 -24.37 -3.16
N PHE A 101 -8.25 -24.62 -3.24
CA PHE A 101 -7.69 -25.97 -3.31
C PHE A 101 -7.27 -26.43 -1.92
N PRO A 102 -7.60 -27.67 -1.51
CA PRO A 102 -7.13 -28.21 -0.24
C PRO A 102 -5.61 -28.40 -0.27
N SER A 103 -4.95 -28.17 0.86
CA SER A 103 -3.54 -28.48 1.02
C SER A 103 -3.33 -30.00 1.03
N ILE A 104 -2.30 -30.48 0.33
CA ILE A 104 -1.83 -31.86 0.46
C ILE A 104 -1.16 -32.08 1.83
N GLU A 105 -1.10 -33.32 2.33
CA GLU A 105 -0.51 -33.65 3.64
C GLU A 105 0.97 -33.23 3.76
N GLU A 106 1.72 -33.30 2.67
CA GLU A 106 3.14 -32.92 2.61
C GLU A 106 3.37 -31.40 2.54
N SER A 107 2.30 -30.60 2.44
CA SER A 107 2.42 -29.15 2.33
C SER A 107 2.91 -28.53 3.65
N PRO A 108 3.93 -27.65 3.61
CA PRO A 108 4.40 -26.95 4.81
C PRO A 108 3.36 -25.98 5.39
N VAL A 109 2.34 -25.61 4.60
CA VAL A 109 1.25 -24.73 5.02
C VAL A 109 -0.07 -25.48 4.84
N SER A 110 -0.78 -25.71 5.94
CA SER A 110 -2.11 -26.30 5.93
C SER A 110 -3.16 -25.29 5.45
N SER A 111 -4.29 -25.77 4.92
CA SER A 111 -5.43 -24.91 4.57
C SER A 111 -5.91 -24.05 5.75
N GLU A 112 -5.85 -24.56 6.98
CA GLU A 112 -6.21 -23.80 8.19
C GLU A 112 -5.22 -22.65 8.45
N THR A 113 -3.91 -22.93 8.41
CA THR A 113 -2.89 -21.88 8.59
C THR A 113 -2.98 -20.83 7.48
N TYR A 114 -3.22 -21.25 6.24
CA TYR A 114 -3.42 -20.34 5.11
C TYR A 114 -4.63 -19.42 5.35
N ALA A 115 -5.76 -19.96 5.81
CA ALA A 115 -6.95 -19.19 6.13
C ALA A 115 -6.74 -18.22 7.29
N ILE A 116 -5.97 -18.59 8.33
CA ILE A 116 -5.62 -17.70 9.44
C ILE A 116 -4.76 -16.53 8.96
N VAL A 117 -3.74 -16.81 8.14
CA VAL A 117 -2.78 -15.79 7.70
C VAL A 117 -3.39 -14.81 6.68
N PHE A 118 -4.09 -15.33 5.67
CA PHE A 118 -4.56 -14.53 4.53
C PHE A 118 -6.07 -14.24 4.55
N GLY A 119 -6.85 -14.96 5.37
CA GLY A 119 -8.30 -14.82 5.41
C GLY A 119 -8.78 -13.45 5.91
N ASN A 120 -7.95 -12.71 6.64
CA ASN A 120 -8.27 -11.34 7.07
C ASN A 120 -7.73 -10.24 6.14
N SER A 121 -6.87 -10.58 5.16
CA SER A 121 -6.25 -9.58 4.27
C SER A 121 -7.26 -8.78 3.45
N TRP A 122 -8.41 -9.36 3.09
CA TRP A 122 -9.47 -8.63 2.39
C TRP A 122 -10.10 -7.53 3.23
N ARG A 123 -10.19 -7.70 4.56
CA ARG A 123 -10.74 -6.68 5.46
C ARG A 123 -9.80 -5.50 5.58
N VAL A 124 -8.50 -5.78 5.72
CA VAL A 124 -7.45 -4.74 5.82
C VAL A 124 -7.47 -3.86 4.57
N ILE A 125 -7.35 -4.47 3.39
CA ILE A 125 -7.32 -3.74 2.12
C ILE A 125 -8.66 -3.04 1.86
N GLY A 126 -9.78 -3.70 2.16
CA GLY A 126 -11.12 -3.11 2.01
C GLY A 126 -11.28 -1.85 2.87
N ALA A 127 -10.83 -1.88 4.12
CA ALA A 127 -10.83 -0.71 5.00
C ALA A 127 -9.94 0.41 4.44
N SER A 128 -8.74 0.09 3.94
CA SER A 128 -7.85 1.08 3.31
C SER A 128 -8.46 1.74 2.07
N MET A 129 -9.17 0.98 1.23
CA MET A 129 -9.85 1.52 0.06
C MET A 129 -10.99 2.47 0.44
N ILE A 130 -11.81 2.08 1.44
CA ILE A 130 -12.89 2.93 1.94
C ILE A 130 -12.31 4.22 2.53
N ALA A 131 -11.29 4.11 3.37
CA ALA A 131 -10.61 5.27 3.95
C ALA A 131 -10.05 6.20 2.86
N TYR A 132 -9.44 5.64 1.81
CA TYR A 132 -8.95 6.42 0.68
C TYR A 132 -10.06 7.14 -0.08
N ILE A 133 -11.16 6.45 -0.41
CA ILE A 133 -12.30 7.07 -1.10
C ILE A 133 -12.88 8.21 -0.25
N MET A 134 -13.06 7.98 1.05
CA MET A 134 -13.53 9.02 1.97
C MET A 134 -12.57 10.21 2.03
N ALA A 135 -11.26 9.97 2.10
CA ALA A 135 -10.27 11.03 2.09
C ALA A 135 -10.30 11.83 0.77
N GLN A 136 -10.44 11.17 -0.38
CA GLN A 136 -10.56 11.84 -1.68
C GLN A 136 -11.84 12.68 -1.78
N LEU A 137 -12.98 12.17 -1.30
CA LEU A 137 -14.24 12.91 -1.30
C LEU A 137 -14.14 14.17 -0.42
N ILE A 138 -13.54 14.05 0.76
CA ILE A 138 -13.32 15.18 1.67
C ILE A 138 -12.36 16.21 1.05
N ASP A 139 -11.27 15.76 0.42
CA ASP A 139 -10.30 16.66 -0.25
C ASP A 139 -10.96 17.49 -1.35
N VAL A 140 -11.82 16.87 -2.17
CA VAL A 140 -12.60 17.56 -3.21
C VAL A 140 -13.58 18.57 -2.61
N GLN A 141 -14.29 18.20 -1.53
CA GLN A 141 -15.23 19.10 -0.85
C GLN A 141 -14.52 20.32 -0.24
N LEU A 142 -13.37 20.11 0.40
CA LEU A 142 -12.56 21.19 0.97
C LEU A 142 -11.97 22.10 -0.12
N TYR A 143 -11.54 21.53 -1.25
CA TYR A 143 -11.04 22.29 -2.38
C TYR A 143 -12.12 23.22 -2.96
N GLU A 144 -13.34 22.71 -3.16
CA GLU A 144 -14.47 23.51 -3.64
C GLU A 144 -14.92 24.56 -2.62
N PHE A 145 -14.87 24.23 -1.32
CA PHE A 145 -15.22 25.18 -0.24
C PHE A 145 -14.26 26.37 -0.19
N TRP A 146 -12.95 26.16 -0.28
CA TRP A 146 -11.94 27.23 -0.21
C TRP A 146 -11.73 28.02 -1.51
N LYS A 147 -12.29 27.55 -2.63
CA LYS A 147 -12.22 28.27 -3.90
C LYS A 147 -13.36 29.29 -4.06
N LYS A 148 -14.39 29.23 -3.20
CA LYS A 148 -15.42 30.26 -3.03
C LYS A 148 -14.96 31.32 -2.04
#